data_AF-A0A815ATM2-F1
#
_entry.id   AF-A0A815ATM2-F1
#
_cell.length_a   1.000
_cell.length_b   1.000
_cell.length_c   1.000
_cell.angle_alpha   90.00
_cell.angle_beta   90.00
_cell.angle_gamma   90.00
#
_symmetry.space_group_name_H-M   'P 1'
#
loop_
_entity.id
_entity.type
_entity.pdbx_description
1 polymer ?
#
loop_
_entity_poly.entity_id
_entity_poly.type
_entity_poly.pdbx_seq_one_letter_code
_entity_poly.pdbx_strand_id
1 'polypeptide(L)'
;MVANESYQASNSEIDSVRNRQTSCKSSVQSDSLPSIPCTNEIALKRHLNLWSGICFIVGITIGSGIFVSPKGVLKYTESVGLCLIIWVVSGFVALLGALCFAEIGGIIPRSGAELAYMKEGIGSIHERTGDILAYLFNWTNTFILKPTSTAVLVMSFAEYFLSGIMDACGPPETLVKITSVFTI
;
A
#
# COMPACT_ATOMS: atom_id res chain seq x y z
N MET A 1 11.81 22.17 -16.64
CA MET A 1 13.22 21.81 -16.92
C MET A 1 13.76 20.81 -15.89
N VAL A 2 13.55 21.01 -14.59
CA VAL A 2 14.00 20.11 -13.50
C VAL A 2 13.59 18.64 -13.66
N ALA A 3 12.38 18.34 -14.16
CA ALA A 3 11.92 16.96 -14.35
C ALA A 3 12.67 16.17 -15.45
N ASN A 4 13.29 16.85 -16.41
CA ASN A 4 14.07 16.19 -17.47
C ASN A 4 15.46 15.77 -16.94
N GLU A 5 16.03 16.55 -16.03
CA GLU A 5 17.30 16.22 -15.37
C GLU A 5 17.17 15.06 -14.38
N SER A 6 16.08 14.99 -13.59
CA SER A 6 15.83 13.85 -12.71
C SER A 6 15.46 12.57 -13.47
N TYR A 7 14.79 12.67 -14.62
CA TYR A 7 14.55 11.54 -15.52
C TYR A 7 15.85 11.00 -16.14
N GLN A 8 16.75 11.88 -16.57
CA GLN A 8 18.07 11.52 -17.07
C GLN A 8 18.97 10.92 -15.97
N ALA A 9 18.95 11.47 -14.76
CA ALA A 9 19.69 10.96 -13.61
C ALA A 9 19.25 9.54 -13.23
N SER A 10 17.93 9.29 -13.17
CA SER A 10 17.38 7.96 -12.89
C SER A 10 17.74 6.93 -13.97
N ASN A 11 17.65 7.29 -15.26
CA ASN A 11 18.08 6.40 -16.34
C ASN A 11 19.59 6.14 -16.32
N SER A 12 20.41 7.13 -15.96
CA SER A 12 21.85 6.95 -15.82
C SER A 12 22.23 6.02 -14.66
N GLU A 13 21.49 6.07 -13.54
CA GLU A 13 21.65 5.12 -12.43
C GLU A 13 21.20 3.71 -12.83
N ILE A 14 20.05 3.58 -13.50
CA ILE A 14 19.52 2.29 -13.99
C ILE A 14 20.50 1.69 -15.01
N ASP A 15 21.09 2.49 -15.89
CA ASP A 15 22.11 2.05 -16.84
C ASP A 15 23.44 1.72 -16.18
N SER A 16 23.81 2.41 -15.09
CA SER A 16 25.00 2.05 -14.29
C SER A 16 24.81 0.73 -13.52
N VAL A 17 23.59 0.43 -13.07
CA VAL A 17 23.23 -0.83 -12.40
C VAL A 17 23.16 -1.96 -13.42
N ARG A 18 22.57 -1.70 -14.59
CA ARG A 18 22.53 -2.62 -15.74
C ARG A 18 23.93 -2.93 -16.28
N ASN A 19 24.82 -1.93 -16.36
CA ASN A 19 26.23 -2.12 -16.75
C ASN A 19 27.05 -2.86 -15.69
N ARG A 20 26.76 -2.65 -14.39
CA ARG A 20 27.36 -3.47 -13.33
C ARG A 20 26.92 -4.93 -13.42
N GLN A 21 25.66 -5.18 -13.78
CA GLN A 21 25.13 -6.53 -14.00
C GLN A 21 25.69 -7.21 -15.25
N THR A 22 25.97 -6.49 -16.34
CA THR A 22 26.62 -7.07 -17.53
C THR A 22 28.12 -7.26 -17.34
N SER A 23 28.81 -6.39 -16.60
CA SER A 23 30.24 -6.53 -16.26
C SER A 23 30.51 -7.77 -15.39
N CYS A 24 29.58 -8.14 -14.51
CA CYS A 24 29.68 -9.38 -13.72
C CYS A 24 29.36 -10.65 -14.55
N LYS A 25 28.72 -10.51 -15.72
CA LYS A 25 28.44 -11.63 -16.64
C LYS A 25 29.64 -11.99 -17.51
N SER A 26 30.58 -11.06 -17.74
CA SER A 26 31.72 -11.28 -18.65
C SER A 26 32.97 -11.82 -17.96
N SER A 27 33.08 -11.78 -16.64
CA SER A 27 34.27 -12.28 -15.91
C SER A 27 34.22 -13.78 -15.57
N VAL A 28 33.21 -14.53 -16.03
CA VAL A 28 33.05 -15.97 -15.75
C VAL A 28 33.69 -16.86 -16.84
N GLN A 29 34.65 -16.35 -17.63
CA GLN A 29 35.41 -17.19 -18.57
C GLN A 29 36.91 -16.89 -18.53
N SER A 30 37.58 -17.26 -17.44
CA SER A 30 39.02 -17.54 -17.47
C SER A 30 39.41 -18.41 -16.28
N ASP A 31 39.93 -19.59 -16.61
CA ASP A 31 40.24 -20.71 -15.73
C ASP A 31 41.30 -20.42 -14.66
N SER A 32 41.19 -21.20 -13.57
CA SER A 32 42.20 -21.58 -12.56
C SER A 32 42.53 -20.61 -11.39
N LEU A 33 41.88 -20.85 -10.23
CA LEU A 33 42.39 -20.87 -8.84
C LEU A 33 41.19 -21.06 -7.87
N PRO A 34 41.35 -21.61 -6.64
CA PRO A 34 40.21 -21.98 -5.80
C PRO A 34 39.52 -20.72 -5.25
N SER A 35 38.46 -20.31 -5.93
CA SER A 35 37.64 -19.16 -5.57
C SER A 35 36.79 -19.48 -4.34
N ILE A 36 36.97 -18.68 -3.30
CA ILE A 36 35.98 -18.47 -2.23
C ILE A 36 34.59 -18.43 -2.89
N PRO A 37 33.61 -19.25 -2.48
CA PRO A 37 32.31 -19.25 -3.12
C PRO A 37 31.72 -17.86 -3.00
N CYS A 38 31.68 -17.13 -4.12
CA CYS A 38 30.96 -15.86 -4.22
C CYS A 38 29.53 -16.15 -3.80
N THR A 39 29.11 -15.54 -2.70
CA THR A 39 27.72 -15.55 -2.26
C THR A 39 26.83 -15.26 -3.46
N ASN A 40 26.09 -16.28 -3.91
CA ASN A 40 25.12 -16.13 -4.98
C ASN A 40 24.18 -14.99 -4.59
N GLU A 41 24.20 -13.87 -5.33
CA GLU A 41 23.18 -12.85 -5.14
C GLU A 41 21.84 -13.47 -5.51
N ILE A 42 21.01 -13.70 -4.48
CA ILE A 42 19.66 -14.24 -4.60
C ILE A 42 18.79 -13.13 -5.20
N ALA A 43 18.84 -12.96 -6.51
CA ALA A 43 17.95 -12.05 -7.21
C ALA A 43 16.57 -12.71 -7.41
N LEU A 44 15.53 -12.12 -6.83
CA LEU A 44 14.16 -12.62 -6.98
C LEU A 44 13.75 -12.53 -8.46
N LYS A 45 13.37 -13.67 -9.06
CA LYS A 45 12.81 -13.70 -10.41
C LYS A 45 11.46 -12.96 -10.37
N ARG A 46 11.36 -11.80 -11.02
CA ARG A 46 10.14 -10.98 -11.04
C ARG A 46 9.06 -11.71 -11.87
N HIS A 47 8.22 -12.47 -11.20
CA HIS A 47 7.15 -13.27 -11.81
C HIS A 47 5.79 -12.77 -11.32
N LEU A 48 5.38 -11.59 -11.80
CA LEU A 48 4.03 -11.07 -11.61
C LEU A 48 3.35 -11.01 -12.97
N ASN A 49 2.45 -11.96 -13.22
CA ASN A 49 1.61 -11.96 -14.41
C ASN A 49 0.52 -10.88 -14.26
N LEU A 50 0.10 -10.28 -15.38
CA LEU A 50 -0.95 -9.25 -15.40
C LEU A 50 -2.21 -9.70 -14.66
N TRP A 51 -2.68 -10.91 -14.95
CA TRP A 51 -3.82 -11.53 -14.29
C TRP A 51 -3.63 -11.70 -12.78
N SER A 52 -2.43 -12.12 -12.35
CA SER A 52 -2.13 -12.26 -10.93
C SER A 52 -2.15 -10.90 -10.22
N GLY A 53 -1.69 -9.83 -10.88
CA GLY A 53 -1.75 -8.47 -10.35
C GLY A 53 -3.17 -7.96 -10.22
N ILE A 54 -4.01 -8.15 -11.24
CA ILE A 54 -5.41 -7.71 -11.23
C ILE A 54 -6.18 -8.44 -10.12
N CYS A 55 -6.07 -9.77 -10.04
CA CYS A 55 -6.73 -10.56 -8.99
C CYS A 55 -6.27 -10.14 -7.59
N PHE A 56 -4.99 -9.85 -7.41
CA PHE A 56 -4.46 -9.37 -6.14
C PHE A 56 -5.06 -8.02 -5.74
N ILE A 57 -5.09 -7.04 -6.65
CA ILE A 57 -5.65 -5.71 -6.40
C ILE A 57 -7.15 -5.78 -6.06
N VAL A 58 -7.90 -6.59 -6.81
CA VAL A 58 -9.34 -6.83 -6.54
C VAL A 58 -9.51 -7.49 -5.16
N GLY A 59 -8.67 -8.47 -4.83
CA GLY A 59 -8.71 -9.16 -3.54
C GLY A 59 -8.42 -8.27 -2.33
N ILE A 60 -7.47 -7.33 -2.43
CA ILE A 60 -7.19 -6.39 -1.34
C ILE A 60 -8.20 -5.24 -1.24
N THR A 61 -8.92 -4.94 -2.33
CA THR A 61 -9.88 -3.83 -2.38
C THR A 61 -11.28 -4.27 -1.92
N ILE A 62 -11.70 -5.49 -2.27
CA ILE A 62 -12.97 -6.06 -1.81
C ILE A 62 -12.77 -6.60 -0.38
N GLY A 63 -13.09 -5.76 0.61
CA GLY A 63 -13.06 -6.10 2.03
C GLY A 63 -14.45 -6.19 2.68
N SER A 64 -14.46 -6.36 4.01
CA SER A 64 -15.70 -6.39 4.83
C SER A 64 -16.45 -5.06 4.89
N GLY A 65 -15.86 -3.97 4.39
CA GLY A 65 -16.48 -2.65 4.34
C GLY A 65 -17.82 -2.60 3.61
N ILE A 66 -18.05 -3.50 2.63
CA ILE A 66 -19.33 -3.55 1.90
C ILE A 66 -20.53 -3.85 2.79
N PHE A 67 -20.33 -4.50 3.94
CA PHE A 67 -21.42 -4.81 4.87
C PHE A 67 -21.71 -3.65 5.83
N VAL A 68 -20.72 -2.80 6.11
CA VAL A 68 -20.85 -1.67 7.06
C VAL A 68 -21.25 -0.39 6.34
N SER A 69 -20.59 -0.08 5.22
CA SER A 69 -20.68 1.23 4.56
C SER A 69 -22.07 1.60 4.03
N PRO A 70 -22.86 0.69 3.42
CA PRO A 70 -24.18 1.06 2.89
C PRO A 70 -25.16 1.51 3.98
N LYS A 71 -25.14 0.87 5.15
CA LYS A 71 -25.97 1.27 6.30
C LYS A 71 -25.63 2.69 6.76
N GLY A 72 -24.34 3.03 6.80
CA GLY A 72 -23.88 4.37 7.15
C GLY A 72 -24.38 5.41 6.16
N VAL A 73 -24.13 5.20 4.85
CA VAL A 73 -24.49 6.16 3.80
C VAL A 73 -26.01 6.35 3.70
N LEU A 74 -26.79 5.27 3.80
CA LEU A 74 -28.24 5.32 3.72
C LEU A 74 -28.85 6.11 4.89
N LYS A 75 -28.26 6.02 6.09
CA LYS A 75 -28.70 6.78 7.27
C LYS A 75 -28.58 8.28 7.09
N TYR A 76 -27.56 8.77 6.38
CA TYR A 76 -27.37 10.20 6.14
C TYR A 76 -28.13 10.73 4.93
N THR A 77 -28.43 9.85 3.98
CA THR A 77 -28.97 10.23 2.68
C THR A 77 -30.49 10.05 2.59
N GLU A 78 -31.04 9.17 3.43
CA GLU A 78 -32.48 8.79 3.53
C GLU A 78 -33.15 8.37 2.20
N SER A 79 -32.38 8.28 1.11
CA SER A 79 -32.82 7.94 -0.24
C SER A 79 -31.85 6.97 -0.90
N VAL A 80 -32.40 5.90 -1.47
CA VAL A 80 -31.62 4.83 -2.14
C VAL A 80 -30.94 5.34 -3.41
N GLY A 81 -31.60 6.23 -4.17
CA GLY A 81 -31.05 6.76 -5.41
C GLY A 81 -29.79 7.61 -5.18
N LEU A 82 -29.82 8.47 -4.17
CA LEU A 82 -28.66 9.28 -3.77
C LEU A 82 -27.54 8.40 -3.18
N CYS A 83 -27.87 7.32 -2.45
CA CYS A 83 -26.91 6.34 -1.97
C CYS A 83 -26.13 5.65 -3.11
N LEU A 84 -26.78 5.36 -4.24
CA LEU A 84 -26.10 4.79 -5.41
C LEU A 84 -25.19 5.82 -6.09
N ILE A 85 -25.63 7.07 -6.20
CA ILE A 85 -24.84 8.15 -6.82
C ILE A 85 -23.54 8.38 -6.03
N ILE A 86 -23.61 8.50 -4.70
CA ILE A 86 -22.41 8.72 -3.88
C ILE A 86 -21.43 7.55 -3.96
N TRP A 87 -21.94 6.33 -4.16
CA TRP A 87 -21.12 5.14 -4.32
C TRP A 87 -20.37 5.13 -5.66
N VAL A 88 -21.04 5.55 -6.74
CA VAL A 88 -20.39 5.74 -8.06
C VAL A 88 -19.36 6.86 -8.00
N VAL A 89 -19.68 7.98 -7.36
CA VAL A 89 -18.76 9.13 -7.22
C VAL A 89 -17.53 8.75 -6.39
N SER A 90 -17.69 8.03 -5.28
CA SER A 90 -16.55 7.57 -4.47
C SER A 90 -15.66 6.59 -5.23
N GLY A 91 -16.25 5.69 -6.02
CA GLY A 91 -15.51 4.81 -6.93
C GLY A 91 -14.69 5.60 -7.97
N PHE A 92 -15.26 6.66 -8.55
CA PHE A 92 -14.56 7.51 -9.51
C PHE A 92 -13.39 8.26 -8.86
N VAL A 93 -13.58 8.82 -7.66
CA VAL A 93 -12.52 9.48 -6.89
C VAL A 93 -11.40 8.50 -6.55
N ALA A 94 -11.73 7.26 -6.15
CA ALA A 94 -10.75 6.21 -5.87
C ALA A 94 -9.94 5.83 -7.12
N LEU A 95 -10.58 5.73 -8.30
CA LEU A 95 -9.90 5.46 -9.57
C LEU A 95 -8.90 6.56 -9.93
N LEU A 96 -9.27 7.83 -9.77
CA LEU A 96 -8.36 8.96 -10.02
C LEU A 96 -7.16 8.94 -9.07
N GLY A 97 -7.39 8.63 -7.79
CA GLY A 97 -6.33 8.45 -6.81
C GLY A 97 -5.38 7.32 -7.19
N ALA A 98 -5.92 6.15 -7.57
CA ALA A 98 -5.13 5.00 -7.99
C ALA A 98 -4.29 5.30 -9.24
N LEU A 99 -4.82 6.05 -10.21
CA LEU A 99 -4.08 6.45 -11.40
C LEU A 99 -2.91 7.38 -11.08
N CYS A 100 -3.12 8.35 -10.19
CA CYS A 100 -2.04 9.22 -9.70
C CYS A 100 -0.94 8.41 -8.99
N PHE A 101 -1.32 7.47 -8.12
CA PHE A 101 -0.35 6.58 -7.46
C PHE A 101 0.35 5.63 -8.44
N ALA A 102 -0.31 5.21 -9.52
CA ALA A 102 0.30 4.39 -10.55
C ALA A 102 1.40 5.14 -11.33
N GLU A 103 1.17 6.41 -11.66
CA GLU A 103 2.18 7.29 -12.28
C GLU A 103 3.39 7.46 -11.36
N ILE A 104 3.17 7.78 -10.08
CA ILE A 104 4.26 7.94 -9.10
C ILE A 104 5.04 6.63 -8.93
N GLY A 105 4.33 5.50 -8.85
CA GLY A 105 4.95 4.18 -8.74
C GLY A 105 5.73 3.74 -9.98
N GLY A 106 5.39 4.28 -11.15
CA GLY A 106 6.16 4.10 -12.38
C GLY A 106 7.45 4.93 -12.41
N ILE A 107 7.43 6.14 -11.85
CA ILE A 107 8.57 7.08 -11.88
C ILE A 107 9.67 6.66 -10.88
N ILE A 108 9.31 6.14 -9.71
CA ILE A 108 10.26 5.84 -8.61
C ILE A 108 10.28 4.33 -8.34
N PRO A 109 11.10 3.53 -9.06
CA PRO A 109 11.19 2.08 -8.88
C PRO A 109 12.10 1.70 -7.69
N ARG A 110 11.92 2.34 -6.53
CA ARG A 110 12.66 2.04 -5.30
C ARG A 110 11.78 1.25 -4.32
N SER A 111 12.37 0.27 -3.65
CA SER A 111 11.71 -0.48 -2.57
C SER A 111 11.44 0.45 -1.38
N GLY A 112 10.19 0.59 -0.95
CA GLY A 112 9.81 1.45 0.17
C GLY A 112 8.45 2.14 0.05
N ALA A 113 7.78 2.04 -1.11
CA ALA A 113 6.44 2.60 -1.37
C ALA A 113 6.30 4.05 -0.84
N GLU A 114 5.43 4.27 0.14
CA GLU A 114 5.12 5.59 0.71
C GLU A 114 6.37 6.34 1.22
N LEU A 115 7.30 5.64 1.87
CA LEU A 115 8.55 6.24 2.36
C LEU A 115 9.48 6.66 1.22
N ALA A 116 9.57 5.86 0.17
CA ALA A 116 10.40 6.18 -0.99
C ALA A 116 9.85 7.38 -1.75
N TYR A 117 8.52 7.47 -1.93
CA TYR A 117 7.88 8.60 -2.59
C TYR A 117 8.03 9.90 -1.79
N MET A 118 7.86 9.84 -0.47
CA MET A 118 8.02 10.99 0.41
C MET A 118 9.47 11.49 0.45
N LYS A 119 10.45 10.59 0.51
CA LYS A 119 11.87 10.96 0.52
C LYS A 119 12.30 11.64 -0.78
N GLU A 120 11.88 11.10 -1.93
CA GLU A 120 12.22 11.69 -3.23
C GLU A 120 11.56 13.06 -3.44
N GLY A 121 10.27 13.17 -3.09
CA GLY A 121 9.52 14.42 -3.27
C GLY A 121 9.94 15.54 -2.32
N ILE A 122 10.15 15.23 -1.04
CA ILE A 122 10.47 16.23 0.00
C ILE A 122 11.98 16.49 0.09
N GLY A 123 12.81 15.48 -0.20
CA GLY A 123 14.27 15.61 -0.24
C GLY A 123 14.73 16.70 -1.21
N SER A 124 14.01 16.89 -2.32
CA SER A 124 14.29 17.95 -3.30
C SER A 124 14.02 19.38 -2.78
N ILE A 125 13.24 19.56 -1.71
CA ILE A 125 12.84 20.87 -1.17
C ILE A 125 13.73 21.28 0.01
N HIS A 126 14.13 20.34 0.87
CA HIS A 126 14.99 20.62 2.02
C HIS A 126 15.78 19.37 2.47
N GLU A 127 17.07 19.28 2.07
CA GLU A 127 17.90 18.07 2.27
C GLU A 127 18.03 17.65 3.75
N ARG A 128 18.10 18.61 4.69
CA ARG A 128 18.26 18.30 6.13
C ARG A 128 16.97 17.96 6.88
N THR A 129 15.83 18.49 6.45
CA THR A 129 14.53 18.27 7.15
C THR A 129 13.68 17.21 6.44
N GLY A 130 13.95 16.94 5.16
CA GLY A 130 13.17 16.00 4.36
C GLY A 130 13.18 14.59 4.92
N ASP A 131 14.33 14.09 5.37
CA ASP A 131 14.44 12.75 5.97
C ASP A 131 13.66 12.64 7.30
N ILE A 132 13.70 13.68 8.12
CA ILE A 132 12.99 13.72 9.40
C ILE A 132 11.48 13.74 9.17
N LEU A 133 11.01 14.53 8.21
CA LEU A 133 9.58 14.65 7.92
C LEU A 133 9.02 13.38 7.28
N ALA A 134 9.77 12.74 6.37
CA ALA A 134 9.41 11.45 5.80
C ALA A 134 9.30 10.37 6.88
N TYR A 135 10.23 10.36 7.84
CA TYR A 135 10.20 9.42 8.96
C TYR A 135 9.01 9.68 9.90
N LEU A 136 8.77 10.93 10.30
CA LEU A 136 7.65 11.29 11.19
C LEU A 136 6.29 10.99 10.56
N PHE A 137 6.14 11.26 9.26
CA PHE A 137 4.92 10.94 8.54
C PHE A 137 4.68 9.43 8.49
N ASN A 138 5.71 8.64 8.16
CA ASN A 138 5.58 7.19 8.16
C ASN A 138 5.33 6.61 9.55
N TRP A 139 5.97 7.16 10.58
CA TRP A 139 5.70 6.81 11.97
C TRP A 139 4.22 7.05 12.28
N THR A 140 3.71 8.24 11.98
CA THR A 140 2.30 8.62 12.20
C THR A 140 1.37 7.69 11.42
N ASN A 141 1.67 7.40 10.15
CA ASN A 141 0.90 6.49 9.32
C ASN A 141 0.87 5.06 9.90
N THR A 142 2.01 4.58 10.39
CA THR A 142 2.15 3.23 10.94
C THR A 142 1.49 3.09 12.31
N PHE A 143 1.66 4.07 13.20
CA PHE A 143 1.15 4.01 14.57
C PHE A 143 -0.29 4.49 14.73
N ILE A 144 -0.82 5.29 13.80
CA ILE A 144 -2.18 5.83 13.90
C ILE A 144 -3.07 5.20 12.85
N LEU A 145 -2.73 5.30 11.55
CA LEU A 145 -3.64 4.87 10.48
C LEU A 145 -3.83 3.36 10.43
N LYS A 146 -2.74 2.57 10.53
CA LYS A 146 -2.82 1.11 10.49
C LYS A 146 -3.62 0.51 11.66
N PRO A 147 -3.33 0.82 12.94
CA PRO A 147 -4.11 0.28 14.04
C PRO A 147 -5.55 0.81 14.07
N THR A 148 -5.79 2.07 13.68
CA THR A 148 -7.17 2.58 13.57
C THR A 148 -7.98 1.77 12.55
N SER A 149 -7.37 1.46 11.41
CA SER A 149 -8.03 0.64 10.37
C SER A 149 -8.37 -0.75 10.90
N THR A 150 -7.43 -1.43 11.57
CA THR A 150 -7.67 -2.74 12.18
C THR A 150 -8.72 -2.67 13.30
N ALA A 151 -8.70 -1.63 14.13
CA ALA A 151 -9.67 -1.46 15.22
C ALA A 151 -11.11 -1.32 14.70
N VAL A 152 -11.34 -0.54 13.64
CA VAL A 152 -12.66 -0.41 13.02
C VAL A 152 -13.16 -1.75 12.46
N LEU A 153 -12.25 -2.55 11.86
CA LEU A 153 -12.59 -3.87 11.35
C LEU A 153 -12.97 -4.84 12.49
N VAL A 154 -12.20 -4.87 13.58
CA VAL A 154 -12.47 -5.71 14.75
C VAL A 154 -13.77 -5.30 15.44
N MET A 155 -14.02 -3.99 15.58
CA MET A 155 -15.27 -3.47 16.13
C MET A 155 -16.47 -3.90 15.29
N SER A 156 -16.38 -3.74 13.96
CA SER A 156 -17.43 -4.17 13.04
C SER A 156 -17.66 -5.68 13.12
N PHE A 157 -16.58 -6.48 13.17
CA PHE A 157 -16.68 -7.93 13.31
C PHE A 157 -17.39 -8.34 14.61
N ALA A 158 -17.05 -7.71 15.74
CA ALA A 158 -17.68 -7.99 17.03
C ALA A 158 -19.19 -7.71 17.00
N GLU A 159 -19.61 -6.60 16.38
CA GLU A 159 -21.04 -6.27 16.23
C GLU A 159 -21.79 -7.31 15.39
N TYR A 160 -21.21 -7.72 14.25
CA TYR A 160 -21.82 -8.74 13.40
C TYR A 160 -21.85 -10.12 14.05
N PHE A 161 -20.79 -10.51 14.75
CA PHE A 161 -20.69 -11.80 15.43
C PHE A 161 -21.71 -11.90 16.58
N LEU A 162 -21.80 -10.86 17.42
CA LEU A 162 -22.75 -10.83 18.53
C LEU A 162 -24.21 -10.74 18.06
N SER A 163 -24.47 -10.01 16.97
CA SER A 163 -25.81 -9.96 16.36
C SER A 163 -26.24 -11.34 15.82
N GLY A 164 -25.29 -12.16 15.33
CA GLY A 164 -25.59 -13.51 14.87
C GLY A 164 -25.86 -14.51 16.00
N ILE A 165 -25.30 -14.29 17.20
CA ILE A 165 -25.48 -15.19 18.35
C ILE A 165 -26.70 -14.80 19.20
N MET A 166 -26.99 -13.50 19.32
CA MET A 166 -28.08 -12.97 20.14
C MET A 166 -29.18 -12.38 19.25
N ASP A 167 -30.03 -13.25 18.71
CA ASP A 167 -31.05 -12.89 17.70
C ASP A 167 -32.26 -12.10 18.26
N ALA A 168 -32.35 -11.87 19.58
CA ALA A 168 -33.57 -11.32 20.21
C ALA A 168 -33.38 -10.18 21.22
N CYS A 169 -32.15 -9.86 21.61
CA CYS A 169 -31.88 -8.78 22.56
C CYS A 169 -30.62 -8.05 22.06
N GLY A 170 -30.79 -6.83 21.55
CA GLY A 170 -29.68 -6.05 20.98
C GLY A 170 -28.46 -6.06 21.93
N PRO A 171 -27.24 -6.33 21.42
CA PRO A 171 -26.09 -6.52 22.27
C PRO A 171 -25.84 -5.26 23.11
N PRO A 172 -25.67 -5.37 24.44
CA PRO A 172 -25.31 -4.22 25.25
C PRO A 172 -23.94 -3.70 24.80
N GLU A 173 -23.77 -2.38 24.74
CA GLU A 173 -22.53 -1.76 24.24
C GLU A 173 -21.28 -2.25 24.98
N THR A 174 -21.43 -2.65 26.24
CA THR A 174 -20.35 -3.22 27.05
C THR A 174 -19.85 -4.55 26.51
N LEU A 175 -20.73 -5.41 25.99
CA LEU A 175 -20.35 -6.71 25.45
C LEU A 175 -19.63 -6.57 24.11
N VAL A 176 -20.08 -5.64 23.24
CA VAL A 176 -19.38 -5.31 21.98
C VAL A 176 -17.96 -4.82 22.30
N LYS A 177 -17.82 -3.92 23.29
CA LYS A 177 -16.53 -3.39 23.72
C LYS A 177 -15.62 -4.51 24.26
N ILE A 178 -16.11 -5.38 25.14
CA ILE A 178 -15.32 -6.50 25.70
C ILE A 178 -14.86 -7.47 24.61
N THR A 179 -15.76 -7.85 23.70
CA THR A 179 -15.44 -8.81 22.62
C THR A 179 -14.44 -8.22 21.63
N SER A 180 -14.55 -6.92 21.32
CA SER A 180 -13.60 -6.23 20.45
C SER A 180 -12.20 -6.12 21.07
N VAL A 181 -12.10 -5.88 22.38
CA VAL A 181 -10.83 -5.85 23.12
C VAL A 181 -10.19 -7.24 23.21
N PHE A 182 -10.99 -8.30 23.34
CA PHE A 182 -10.49 -9.68 23.40
C PHE A 182 -9.98 -10.20 22.04
N THR A 183 -10.42 -9.59 20.93
CA THR A 183 -10.08 -10.03 19.57
C THR A 183 -8.80 -9.37 19.03
N ILE A 184 -8.31 -8.32 19.68
CA ILE A 184 -7.04 -7.61 19.38
C ILE A 184 -5.89 -8.25 20.16
#